data_AF-A0A4Q4MA59-F1
#
_entry.id   AF-A0A4Q4MA59-F1
#
_cell.length_a   1.000
_cell.length_b   1.000
_cell.length_c   1.000
_cell.angle_alpha   90.00
_cell.angle_beta   90.00
_cell.angle_gamma   90.00
#
_symmetry.space_group_name_H-M   'P 1'
#
loop_
_entity.id
_entity.type
_entity.pdbx_description
1 polymer ?
#
loop_
_entity_poly.entity_id
_entity_poly.type
_entity_poly.pdbx_seq_one_letter_code
_entity_poly.pdbx_strand_id
1 'polypeptide(L)'
;MKLFASPLVAFLALSSYTIAASVNLFQTEDPLNVQLTALENTVVKVVITNTGDTTLNLLSTGTLLDDTLPVERVTLYSNSGSTRVPFEGVTIQLDPSALSADDFLMLESKGKREFAVETGAFRDLSSGGSFDVFANGVLPYANGTSTELVGALRYDSNRLSISVDGTKAAAARESLAKRTIVDSGCTGDRLTNLRTALSNCQKLASGAATAAAAGDSRLGTFFKATSTSVRNQVSARMSAVAQDCGTSSPGTTSYCTDQYSFCSGGSIVAYTLPTLNSITYCPIFFTNTIPITTGCKTFDRGTTILHETTHASSVYSPSTQDLAYGYDASVKLSTEQALNNADSYTLFANYVRLNCA
;
A
#
# COMPACT_ATOMS: atom_id res chain seq x y z
N MET A 1 -58.51 -68.29 -20.04
CA MET A 1 -58.46 -67.66 -21.38
C MET A 1 -58.28 -66.15 -21.18
N LYS A 2 -57.10 -65.64 -21.57
CA LYS A 2 -56.63 -64.23 -21.64
C LYS A 2 -57.30 -63.17 -20.73
N LEU A 3 -56.58 -62.74 -19.70
CA LEU A 3 -56.78 -61.45 -19.02
C LEU A 3 -55.67 -60.48 -19.44
N PHE A 4 -56.09 -59.31 -19.91
CA PHE A 4 -55.26 -58.23 -20.44
C PHE A 4 -54.49 -57.52 -19.32
N ALA A 5 -53.19 -57.31 -19.54
CA ALA A 5 -52.32 -56.48 -18.71
C ALA A 5 -52.45 -55.00 -19.09
N SER A 6 -52.55 -54.14 -18.08
CA SER A 6 -52.48 -52.69 -18.17
C SER A 6 -51.15 -52.24 -17.56
N PRO A 7 -50.28 -51.47 -18.24
CA PRO A 7 -49.02 -51.04 -17.64
C PRO A 7 -49.20 -49.72 -16.89
N LEU A 8 -48.86 -49.75 -15.61
CA LEU A 8 -48.65 -48.59 -14.74
C LEU A 8 -47.41 -47.84 -15.27
N VAL A 9 -47.56 -46.59 -15.69
CA VAL A 9 -46.44 -45.71 -16.03
C VAL A 9 -45.94 -45.06 -14.75
N ALA A 10 -44.76 -45.46 -14.28
CA ALA A 10 -44.06 -44.83 -13.17
C ALA A 10 -43.22 -43.64 -13.70
N PHE A 11 -43.56 -42.43 -13.28
CA PHE A 11 -42.73 -41.24 -13.48
C PHE A 11 -41.55 -41.28 -12.50
N LEU A 12 -40.34 -41.54 -13.01
CA LEU A 12 -39.08 -41.31 -12.29
C LEU A 12 -38.66 -39.85 -12.52
N ALA A 13 -38.75 -39.02 -11.47
CA ALA A 13 -38.14 -37.70 -11.46
C ALA A 13 -36.63 -37.83 -11.18
N LEU A 14 -35.79 -37.58 -12.18
CA LEU A 14 -34.36 -37.36 -11.98
C LEU A 14 -34.14 -35.93 -11.50
N SER A 15 -33.83 -35.75 -10.22
CA SER A 15 -33.28 -34.49 -9.69
C SER A 15 -31.80 -34.41 -10.05
N SER A 16 -31.46 -33.65 -11.09
CA SER A 16 -30.09 -33.29 -11.41
C SER A 16 -29.56 -32.27 -10.40
N TYR A 17 -28.69 -32.70 -9.48
CA TYR A 17 -27.86 -31.80 -8.69
C TYR A 17 -26.79 -31.19 -9.60
N THR A 18 -26.98 -29.95 -10.03
CA THR A 18 -25.91 -29.16 -10.62
C THR A 18 -25.05 -28.59 -9.48
N ILE A 19 -23.87 -29.15 -9.27
CA ILE A 19 -22.81 -28.46 -8.53
C ILE A 19 -22.34 -27.35 -9.47
N ALA A 20 -22.75 -26.11 -9.21
CA ALA A 20 -22.15 -24.95 -9.82
C ALA A 20 -20.74 -24.79 -9.24
N ALA A 21 -19.75 -25.45 -9.84
CA ALA A 21 -18.38 -25.03 -9.67
C ALA A 21 -18.27 -23.65 -10.32
N SER A 22 -18.18 -22.60 -9.52
CA SER A 22 -17.76 -21.28 -9.98
C SER A 22 -16.30 -21.39 -10.41
N VAL A 23 -16.06 -21.81 -11.66
CA VAL A 23 -14.76 -21.73 -12.28
C VAL A 23 -14.48 -20.24 -12.48
N ASN A 24 -13.61 -19.68 -11.64
CA ASN A 24 -13.16 -18.31 -11.76
C ASN A 24 -12.21 -18.23 -12.97
N LEU A 25 -12.78 -18.11 -14.17
CA LEU A 25 -12.07 -18.14 -15.46
C LEU A 25 -11.25 -16.87 -15.77
N PHE A 26 -11.04 -16.00 -14.78
CA PHE A 26 -10.30 -14.75 -14.92
C PHE A 26 -9.36 -14.49 -13.74
N GLN A 27 -8.47 -15.43 -13.46
CA GLN A 27 -7.17 -15.12 -12.87
C GLN A 27 -6.25 -16.32 -13.04
N THR A 28 -5.29 -16.23 -13.96
CA THR A 28 -4.04 -16.96 -13.74
C THR A 28 -3.54 -16.50 -12.38
N GLU A 29 -3.40 -17.41 -11.40
CA GLU A 29 -2.77 -17.07 -10.14
C GLU A 29 -1.44 -16.36 -10.44
N ASP A 30 -1.22 -15.18 -9.87
CA ASP A 30 0.04 -14.45 -10.07
C ASP A 30 1.20 -15.37 -9.61
N PRO A 31 2.33 -15.39 -10.32
CA PRO A 31 3.38 -16.40 -10.13
C PRO A 31 4.23 -16.18 -8.87
N LEU A 32 3.74 -15.43 -7.88
CA LEU A 32 4.42 -15.18 -6.62
C LEU A 32 3.73 -15.92 -5.48
N ASN A 33 4.46 -16.85 -4.88
CA ASN A 33 4.04 -17.50 -3.64
C ASN A 33 4.89 -16.97 -2.48
N VAL A 34 4.22 -16.54 -1.40
CA VAL A 34 4.87 -16.02 -0.19
C VAL A 34 4.52 -16.90 1.00
N GLN A 35 5.54 -17.37 1.71
CA GLN A 35 5.38 -18.24 2.88
C GLN A 35 6.14 -17.67 4.08
N LEU A 36 5.48 -17.62 5.23
CA LEU A 36 6.03 -17.18 6.50
C LEU A 36 6.19 -18.38 7.44
N THR A 37 7.34 -18.44 8.10
CA THR A 37 7.60 -19.39 9.19
C THR A 37 8.27 -18.67 10.36
N ALA A 38 7.93 -19.03 11.59
CA ALA A 38 8.58 -18.46 12.78
C ALA A 38 10.06 -18.88 12.83
N LEU A 39 10.95 -17.95 13.20
CA LEU A 39 12.35 -18.24 13.49
C LEU A 39 12.62 -18.14 14.99
N GLU A 40 12.44 -16.95 15.56
CA GLU A 40 12.72 -16.69 16.97
C GLU A 40 11.87 -15.51 17.45
N ASN A 41 11.10 -15.68 18.53
CA ASN A 41 10.28 -14.62 19.15
C ASN A 41 9.47 -13.79 18.12
N THR A 42 9.99 -12.63 17.74
CA THR A 42 9.40 -11.67 16.79
C THR A 42 10.02 -11.73 15.39
N VAL A 43 11.05 -12.56 15.17
CA VAL A 43 11.69 -12.80 13.88
C VAL A 43 10.91 -13.85 13.08
N VAL A 44 10.49 -13.47 11.87
CA VAL A 44 9.81 -14.34 10.91
C VAL A 44 10.68 -14.51 9.68
N LYS A 45 10.81 -15.75 9.20
CA LYS A 45 11.38 -16.03 7.88
C LYS A 45 10.29 -15.85 6.83
N VAL A 46 10.62 -15.09 5.79
CA VAL A 46 9.81 -14.95 4.59
C VAL A 46 10.50 -15.68 3.45
N VAL A 47 9.75 -16.50 2.72
CA VAL A 47 10.18 -17.16 1.49
C VAL A 47 9.28 -16.69 0.36
N ILE A 48 9.86 -16.03 -0.63
CA ILE A 48 9.17 -15.63 -1.86
C ILE A 48 9.65 -16.53 -2.98
N THR A 49 8.71 -17.17 -3.66
CA THR A 49 8.99 -18.10 -4.76
C THR A 49 8.34 -17.59 -6.03
N ASN A 50 9.13 -17.50 -7.11
CA ASN A 50 8.61 -17.34 -8.45
C ASN A 50 8.18 -18.71 -8.97
N THR A 51 6.88 -18.98 -8.99
CA THR A 51 6.33 -20.24 -9.50
C THR A 51 6.16 -20.25 -11.02
N GLY A 52 6.41 -19.12 -11.68
CA GLY A 52 6.36 -18.96 -13.13
C GLY A 52 7.58 -19.53 -13.85
N ASP A 53 7.55 -19.45 -15.17
CA ASP A 53 8.61 -19.96 -16.06
C ASP A 53 9.59 -18.88 -16.54
N THR A 54 9.36 -17.62 -16.15
CA THR A 54 10.17 -16.46 -16.54
C THR A 54 10.80 -15.78 -15.32
N THR A 55 12.02 -15.29 -15.45
CA THR A 55 12.64 -14.43 -14.43
C THR A 55 11.86 -13.13 -14.27
N LEU A 56 11.69 -12.69 -13.03
CA LEU A 56 10.98 -11.46 -12.67
C LEU A 56 11.98 -10.40 -12.18
N ASN A 57 11.79 -9.14 -12.59
CA ASN A 57 12.49 -7.99 -12.05
C ASN A 57 11.54 -7.21 -11.15
N LEU A 58 11.52 -7.53 -9.86
CA LEU A 58 10.52 -7.05 -8.90
C LEU A 58 10.98 -5.76 -8.24
N LEU A 59 10.12 -4.74 -8.17
CA LEU A 59 10.42 -3.54 -7.38
C LEU A 59 10.68 -3.94 -5.92
N SER A 60 11.85 -3.60 -5.38
CA SER A 60 12.25 -3.91 -4.00
C SER A 60 12.04 -2.74 -3.05
N THR A 61 12.49 -1.54 -3.42
CA THR A 61 12.38 -0.33 -2.59
C THR A 61 10.93 -0.06 -2.20
N GLY A 62 10.68 0.18 -0.91
CA GLY A 62 9.35 0.49 -0.39
C GLY A 62 8.40 -0.72 -0.28
N THR A 63 8.86 -1.94 -0.52
CA THR A 63 8.00 -3.14 -0.56
C THR A 63 8.39 -4.18 0.49
N LEU A 64 7.70 -5.34 0.49
CA LEU A 64 8.08 -6.54 1.25
C LEU A 64 9.57 -6.94 1.03
N LEU A 65 10.16 -6.58 -0.12
CA LEU A 65 11.53 -6.93 -0.47
C LEU A 65 12.58 -5.92 0.03
N ASP A 66 12.17 -4.76 0.53
CA ASP A 66 13.10 -3.71 1.00
C ASP A 66 13.88 -4.20 2.22
N ASP A 67 15.21 -4.15 2.13
CA ASP A 67 16.14 -4.52 3.21
C ASP A 67 16.94 -3.32 3.73
N THR A 68 16.60 -2.11 3.28
CA THR A 68 17.29 -0.86 3.63
C THR A 68 16.44 0.07 4.48
N LEU A 69 15.18 0.27 4.09
CA LEU A 69 14.27 1.20 4.77
C LEU A 69 13.43 0.47 5.82
N PRO A 70 13.07 1.15 6.93
CA PRO A 70 12.18 0.59 7.94
C PRO A 70 10.71 0.64 7.49
N VAL A 71 10.39 0.00 6.36
CA VAL A 71 9.03 -0.08 5.80
C VAL A 71 8.25 -1.27 6.35
N GLU A 72 6.94 -1.22 6.25
CA GLU A 72 6.09 -2.31 6.75
C GLU A 72 6.09 -3.51 5.80
N ARG A 73 6.92 -4.50 6.11
CA ARG A 73 7.07 -5.71 5.28
C ARG A 73 6.00 -6.77 5.56
N VAL A 74 5.52 -6.84 6.80
CA VAL A 74 4.46 -7.77 7.24
C VAL A 74 3.49 -7.03 8.14
N THR A 75 2.23 -7.44 8.16
CA THR A 75 1.21 -6.90 9.06
C THR A 75 1.05 -7.78 10.30
N LEU A 76 0.89 -7.17 11.47
CA LEU A 76 0.62 -7.85 12.75
C LEU A 76 -0.76 -7.52 13.30
N TYR A 77 -1.43 -8.52 13.87
CA TYR A 77 -2.67 -8.38 14.65
C TYR A 77 -2.53 -9.06 16.01
N SER A 78 -3.12 -8.50 17.07
CA SER A 78 -3.24 -9.19 18.36
C SER A 78 -4.07 -10.46 18.24
N ASN A 79 -3.78 -11.50 19.03
CA ASN A 79 -4.58 -12.75 19.04
C ASN A 79 -6.07 -12.44 19.23
N SER A 80 -6.93 -13.15 18.49
CA SER A 80 -8.32 -12.87 18.09
C SER A 80 -8.51 -12.03 16.80
N GLY A 81 -7.43 -11.54 16.19
CA GLY A 81 -7.44 -10.99 14.83
C GLY A 81 -8.18 -9.67 14.63
N SER A 82 -8.73 -9.05 15.69
CA SER A 82 -9.56 -7.85 15.55
C SER A 82 -8.79 -6.54 15.53
N THR A 83 -7.57 -6.50 16.07
CA THR A 83 -6.82 -5.24 16.26
C THR A 83 -5.46 -5.32 15.61
N ARG A 84 -5.26 -4.51 14.58
CA ARG A 84 -3.95 -4.33 13.92
C ARG A 84 -2.99 -3.66 14.90
N VAL A 85 -1.77 -4.19 15.01
CA VAL A 85 -0.69 -3.54 15.74
C VAL A 85 -0.13 -2.43 14.85
N PRO A 86 -0.11 -1.16 15.28
CA PRO A 86 0.47 -0.07 14.50
C PRO A 86 1.95 -0.31 14.23
N PHE A 87 2.39 0.04 13.04
CA PHE A 87 3.80 0.07 12.66
C PHE A 87 4.28 1.52 12.68
N GLU A 88 5.42 1.76 13.32
CA GLU A 88 5.97 3.09 13.60
C GLU A 88 7.16 3.44 12.70
N GLY A 89 7.38 2.65 11.65
CA GLY A 89 8.43 2.90 10.65
C GLY A 89 8.00 3.94 9.62
N VAL A 90 8.56 3.83 8.41
CA VAL A 90 8.39 4.80 7.34
C VAL A 90 7.46 4.30 6.23
N THR A 91 6.67 5.20 5.67
CA THR A 91 5.97 5.06 4.37
C THR A 91 6.60 6.02 3.38
N ILE A 92 6.64 5.67 2.09
CA ILE A 92 7.40 6.44 1.10
C ILE A 92 6.59 6.64 -0.17
N GLN A 93 6.85 7.72 -0.89
CA GLN A 93 6.45 7.83 -2.28
C GLN A 93 7.66 7.69 -3.21
N LEU A 94 7.51 6.87 -4.25
CA LEU A 94 8.48 6.68 -5.31
C LEU A 94 8.12 7.49 -6.56
N ASP A 95 9.13 7.97 -7.29
CA ASP A 95 9.02 8.45 -8.66
C ASP A 95 9.40 7.31 -9.62
N PRO A 96 8.42 6.72 -10.35
CA PRO A 96 8.70 5.65 -11.29
C PRO A 96 9.73 6.00 -12.38
N SER A 97 9.84 7.29 -12.74
CA SER A 97 10.79 7.75 -13.74
C SER A 97 12.23 7.87 -13.24
N ALA A 98 12.42 7.84 -11.92
CA ALA A 98 13.72 7.91 -11.26
C ALA A 98 14.19 6.55 -10.72
N LEU A 99 13.45 5.47 -10.98
CA LEU A 99 13.85 4.12 -10.58
C LEU A 99 15.14 3.69 -11.28
N SER A 100 16.03 3.11 -10.48
CA SER A 100 17.33 2.59 -10.87
C SER A 100 17.36 1.07 -10.74
N ALA A 101 18.44 0.42 -11.18
CA ALA A 101 18.59 -1.04 -11.05
C ALA A 101 18.64 -1.49 -9.57
N ASP A 102 19.09 -0.62 -8.66
CA ASP A 102 19.17 -0.92 -7.22
C ASP A 102 17.78 -0.95 -6.55
N ASP A 103 16.76 -0.39 -7.22
CA ASP A 103 15.38 -0.44 -6.77
C ASP A 103 14.68 -1.76 -7.11
N PHE A 104 15.40 -2.74 -7.68
CA PHE A 104 14.81 -4.02 -8.06
C PHE A 104 15.56 -5.24 -7.54
N LEU A 105 14.80 -6.31 -7.33
CA LEU A 105 15.28 -7.64 -7.08
C LEU A 105 14.93 -8.57 -8.25
N MET A 106 15.98 -9.16 -8.84
CA MET A 106 15.83 -10.23 -9.83
C MET A 106 15.51 -11.55 -9.13
N LEU A 107 14.40 -12.17 -9.52
CA LEU A 107 13.96 -13.48 -9.04
C LEU A 107 13.82 -14.44 -10.22
N GLU A 108 14.77 -15.37 -10.33
CA GLU A 108 14.81 -16.35 -11.42
C GLU A 108 13.52 -17.17 -11.52
N SER A 109 13.24 -17.68 -12.72
CA SER A 109 12.20 -18.69 -12.96
C SER A 109 12.37 -19.88 -12.00
N LYS A 110 11.29 -20.29 -11.32
CA LYS A 110 11.30 -21.31 -10.25
C LYS A 110 12.24 -20.99 -9.07
N GLY A 111 12.81 -19.79 -9.04
CA GLY A 111 13.73 -19.32 -8.03
C GLY A 111 13.01 -18.92 -6.75
N LYS A 112 13.79 -18.82 -5.67
CA LYS A 112 13.31 -18.38 -4.36
C LYS A 112 14.25 -17.35 -3.74
N ARG A 113 13.67 -16.43 -2.99
CA ARG A 113 14.38 -15.49 -2.11
C ARG A 113 13.92 -15.72 -0.68
N GLU A 114 14.87 -15.94 0.21
CA GLU A 114 14.63 -16.14 1.64
C GLU A 114 15.27 -15.01 2.43
N PHE A 115 14.56 -14.46 3.40
CA PHE A 115 15.07 -13.42 4.30
C PHE A 115 14.34 -13.46 5.64
N ALA A 116 14.93 -12.84 6.66
CA ALA A 116 14.32 -12.67 7.97
C ALA A 116 13.73 -11.25 8.09
N VAL A 117 12.60 -11.14 8.79
CA VAL A 117 11.97 -9.88 9.16
C VAL A 117 11.82 -9.84 10.67
N GLU A 118 12.44 -8.86 11.32
CA GLU A 118 12.20 -8.56 12.73
C GLU A 118 10.87 -7.80 12.86
N THR A 119 9.79 -8.52 13.18
CA THR A 119 8.44 -7.97 13.16
C THR A 119 8.12 -7.09 14.37
N GLY A 120 8.94 -7.17 15.43
CA GLY A 120 8.86 -6.31 16.60
C GLY A 120 9.56 -4.95 16.44
N ALA A 121 10.43 -4.81 15.44
CA ALA A 121 11.01 -3.51 15.10
C ALA A 121 9.89 -2.52 14.75
N PHE A 122 9.96 -1.31 15.33
CA PHE A 122 8.96 -0.25 15.16
C PHE A 122 7.53 -0.66 15.56
N ARG A 123 7.36 -1.58 16.51
CA ARG A 123 6.05 -1.95 17.08
C ARG A 123 6.12 -2.08 18.60
N ASP A 124 5.03 -1.73 19.27
CA ASP A 124 4.86 -2.08 20.68
C ASP A 124 4.31 -3.49 20.84
N LEU A 125 5.20 -4.43 21.16
CA LEU A 125 4.83 -5.80 21.50
C LEU A 125 5.19 -6.15 22.96
N SER A 126 5.41 -5.13 23.81
CA SER A 126 5.89 -5.30 25.19
C SER A 126 4.91 -6.08 26.09
N SER A 127 3.63 -6.11 25.73
CA SER A 127 2.61 -6.92 26.41
C SER A 127 2.80 -8.43 26.22
N GLY A 128 3.53 -8.85 25.18
CA GLY A 128 3.69 -10.25 24.81
C GLY A 128 2.36 -10.95 24.49
N GLY A 129 2.42 -12.28 24.39
CA GLY A 129 1.26 -13.12 24.06
C GLY A 129 1.24 -13.53 22.59
N SER A 130 0.08 -13.96 22.10
CA SER A 130 -0.05 -14.45 20.74
C SER A 130 -0.39 -13.32 19.77
N PHE A 131 0.20 -13.39 18.58
CA PHE A 131 -0.02 -12.45 17.48
C PHE A 131 -0.12 -13.22 16.17
N ASP A 132 -0.84 -12.66 15.22
CA ASP A 132 -0.92 -13.19 13.87
C ASP A 132 -0.20 -12.27 12.90
N VAL A 133 0.67 -12.88 12.09
CA VAL A 133 1.52 -12.23 11.11
C VAL A 133 1.14 -12.71 9.71
N PHE A 134 1.00 -11.79 8.77
CA PHE A 134 0.86 -12.13 7.36
C PHE A 134 1.41 -10.99 6.49
N ALA A 135 1.69 -11.30 5.23
CA ALA A 135 2.09 -10.33 4.22
C ALA A 135 1.13 -10.43 3.04
N ASN A 136 0.64 -9.29 2.56
CA ASN A 136 -0.16 -9.21 1.36
C ASN A 136 0.05 -7.85 0.69
N GLY A 137 -0.07 -7.82 -0.63
CA GLY A 137 0.17 -6.59 -1.39
C GLY A 137 0.28 -6.86 -2.88
N VAL A 138 0.77 -5.85 -3.61
CA VAL A 138 1.02 -5.96 -5.05
C VAL A 138 2.42 -5.42 -5.33
N LEU A 139 3.27 -6.25 -5.94
CA LEU A 139 4.63 -5.86 -6.33
C LEU A 139 4.65 -5.42 -7.79
N PRO A 140 4.94 -4.15 -8.10
CA PRO A 140 5.29 -3.74 -9.45
C PRO A 140 6.51 -4.51 -9.98
N TYR A 141 6.58 -4.72 -11.29
CA TYR A 141 7.72 -5.37 -11.93
C TYR A 141 8.07 -4.72 -13.27
N ALA A 142 9.32 -4.92 -13.67
CA ALA A 142 9.86 -4.52 -14.96
C ALA A 142 10.24 -5.74 -15.82
N ASN A 143 10.40 -5.54 -17.13
CA ASN A 143 10.87 -6.59 -18.04
C ASN A 143 12.40 -6.66 -18.10
N GLY A 144 12.96 -7.87 -18.00
CA GLY A 144 14.40 -8.08 -18.12
C GLY A 144 15.17 -7.27 -17.07
N THR A 145 16.10 -6.43 -17.51
CA THR A 145 16.85 -5.51 -16.64
C THR A 145 16.39 -4.05 -16.79
N SER A 146 15.21 -3.82 -17.37
CA SER A 146 14.62 -2.48 -17.45
C SER A 146 14.23 -1.98 -16.06
N THR A 147 14.18 -0.67 -15.87
CA THR A 147 13.62 0.00 -14.69
C THR A 147 12.20 0.54 -14.94
N GLU A 148 11.70 0.42 -16.17
CA GLU A 148 10.32 0.78 -16.51
C GLU A 148 9.35 -0.28 -15.99
N LEU A 149 8.45 0.13 -15.10
CA LEU A 149 7.39 -0.72 -14.59
C LEU A 149 6.37 -1.01 -15.70
N VAL A 150 6.09 -2.29 -15.94
CA VAL A 150 5.20 -2.75 -17.03
C VAL A 150 3.97 -3.51 -16.52
N GLY A 151 3.90 -3.73 -15.21
CA GLY A 151 2.83 -4.47 -14.58
C GLY A 151 3.09 -4.64 -13.10
N ALA A 152 2.23 -5.43 -12.46
CA ALA A 152 2.33 -5.73 -11.04
C ALA A 152 1.77 -7.11 -10.73
N LEU A 153 2.28 -7.77 -9.70
CA LEU A 153 1.90 -9.12 -9.29
C LEU A 153 1.34 -9.07 -7.87
N ARG A 154 0.14 -9.62 -7.65
CA ARG A 154 -0.41 -9.77 -6.29
C ARG A 154 0.35 -10.87 -5.57
N TYR A 155 0.43 -10.72 -4.25
CA TYR A 155 0.86 -11.79 -3.38
C TYR A 155 0.04 -11.77 -2.10
N ASP A 156 -0.17 -12.96 -1.56
CA ASP A 156 -0.73 -13.21 -0.24
C ASP A 156 0.08 -14.31 0.40
N SER A 157 0.28 -14.21 1.71
CA SER A 157 0.96 -15.23 2.48
C SER A 157 0.00 -16.06 3.32
N ASN A 158 0.51 -17.18 3.86
CA ASN A 158 -0.16 -17.81 4.99
C ASN A 158 -0.24 -16.85 6.18
N ARG A 159 -1.26 -17.02 7.00
CA ARG A 159 -1.37 -16.38 8.31
C ARG A 159 -0.60 -17.22 9.33
N LEU A 160 0.45 -16.65 9.91
CA LEU A 160 1.33 -17.29 10.87
C LEU A 160 1.01 -16.79 12.28
N SER A 161 0.63 -17.68 13.19
CA SER A 161 0.53 -17.33 14.61
C SER A 161 1.89 -17.48 15.29
N ILE A 162 2.33 -16.43 16.00
CA ILE A 162 3.57 -16.41 16.79
C ILE A 162 3.24 -16.16 18.26
N SER A 163 4.07 -16.69 19.15
CA SER A 163 4.02 -16.39 20.59
C SER A 163 5.19 -15.49 20.94
N VAL A 164 4.88 -14.30 21.42
CA VAL A 164 5.83 -13.24 21.72
C VAL A 164 6.09 -13.17 23.23
N ASP A 165 7.36 -13.27 23.60
CA ASP A 165 7.86 -12.82 24.89
C ASP A 165 7.97 -11.30 24.86
N GLY A 166 7.08 -10.62 25.60
CA GLY A 166 7.00 -9.16 25.63
C GLY A 166 8.27 -8.49 26.14
N THR A 167 9.04 -9.15 27.02
CA THR A 167 10.32 -8.59 27.52
C THR A 167 11.37 -8.62 26.43
N LYS A 168 11.48 -9.74 25.69
CA LYS A 168 12.38 -9.82 24.54
C LYS A 168 11.96 -8.88 23.41
N ALA A 169 10.66 -8.76 23.16
CA ALA A 169 10.15 -7.88 22.12
C ALA A 169 10.39 -6.40 22.45
N ALA A 170 10.24 -6.00 23.72
CA ALA A 170 10.58 -4.65 24.17
C ALA A 170 12.06 -4.33 23.95
N ALA A 171 12.96 -5.30 24.12
CA ALA A 171 14.39 -5.13 23.86
C ALA A 171 14.74 -5.06 22.36
N ALA A 172 13.95 -5.71 21.49
CA ALA A 172 14.11 -5.67 20.03
C ALA A 172 13.42 -4.46 19.37
N ARG A 173 12.58 -3.72 20.11
CA ARG A 173 11.85 -2.56 19.56
C ARG A 173 12.80 -1.44 19.19
N GLU A 174 12.84 -1.15 17.90
CA GLU A 174 13.43 0.08 17.37
C GLU A 174 12.45 1.25 17.48
N SER A 175 12.98 2.47 17.59
CA SER A 175 12.19 3.69 17.57
C SER A 175 12.90 4.77 16.76
N LEU A 176 12.14 5.55 15.99
CA LEU A 176 12.64 6.68 15.22
C LEU A 176 12.80 7.96 16.06
N ALA A 177 12.73 7.86 17.40
CA ALA A 177 12.77 8.99 18.31
C ALA A 177 14.18 9.59 18.50
N LYS A 178 14.23 10.93 18.58
CA LYS A 178 15.38 11.83 18.86
C LYS A 178 16.27 12.26 17.68
N ARG A 179 15.66 12.75 16.60
CA ARG A 179 16.23 13.89 15.86
C ARG A 179 15.18 14.97 15.73
N THR A 180 14.96 15.72 16.81
CA THR A 180 14.27 17.02 16.77
C THR A 180 15.17 18.03 16.05
N ILE A 181 15.50 17.78 14.79
CA ILE A 181 16.15 18.78 13.96
C ILE A 181 15.02 19.72 13.56
N VAL A 182 14.96 20.86 14.23
CA VAL A 182 14.17 22.01 13.78
C VAL A 182 14.68 22.35 12.39
N ASP A 183 13.84 22.13 11.38
CA ASP A 183 14.22 22.32 9.99
C ASP A 183 14.32 23.80 9.65
N SER A 184 15.55 24.26 9.37
CA SER A 184 15.83 25.55 8.74
C SER A 184 15.91 25.45 7.21
N GLY A 185 15.70 24.27 6.64
CA GLY A 185 15.88 23.96 5.22
C GLY A 185 14.69 24.31 4.32
N CYS A 186 13.50 24.52 4.88
CA CYS A 186 12.37 25.09 4.16
C CYS A 186 12.52 26.62 4.00
N THR A 187 13.47 27.07 3.19
CA THR A 187 13.68 28.50 2.86
C THR A 187 13.71 28.73 1.35
N GLY A 188 13.63 30.00 0.94
CA GLY A 188 13.72 30.41 -0.47
C GLY A 188 12.74 29.66 -1.38
N ASP A 189 13.24 29.16 -2.50
CA ASP A 189 12.43 28.46 -3.51
C ASP A 189 11.81 27.16 -2.98
N ARG A 190 12.48 26.45 -2.05
CA ARG A 190 11.91 25.23 -1.45
C ARG A 190 10.63 25.55 -0.69
N LEU A 191 10.64 26.63 0.09
CA LEU A 191 9.46 27.09 0.83
C LEU A 191 8.33 27.52 -0.11
N THR A 192 8.66 28.27 -1.17
CA THR A 192 7.67 28.69 -2.18
C THR A 192 7.06 27.50 -2.91
N ASN A 193 7.89 26.53 -3.31
CA ASN A 193 7.46 25.30 -3.96
C ASN A 193 6.56 24.46 -3.05
N LEU A 194 6.94 24.29 -1.78
CA LEU A 194 6.15 23.55 -0.80
C LEU A 194 4.78 24.20 -0.56
N ARG A 195 4.73 25.52 -0.36
CA ARG A 195 3.46 26.26 -0.19
C ARG A 195 2.54 26.14 -1.41
N THR A 196 3.12 26.20 -2.60
CA THR A 196 2.35 26.01 -3.85
C THR A 196 1.80 24.60 -3.94
N ALA A 197 2.62 23.59 -3.62
CA ALA A 197 2.21 22.19 -3.61
C ALA A 197 1.13 21.91 -2.56
N LEU A 198 1.21 22.50 -1.36
CA LEU A 198 0.17 22.40 -0.32
C LEU A 198 -1.17 22.98 -0.82
N SER A 199 -1.15 24.14 -1.47
CA SER A 199 -2.35 24.70 -2.09
C SER A 199 -2.92 23.80 -3.19
N ASN A 200 -2.07 23.13 -3.97
CA ASN A 200 -2.51 22.16 -4.97
C ASN A 200 -3.08 20.89 -4.33
N CYS A 201 -2.46 20.36 -3.27
CA CYS A 201 -2.98 19.25 -2.48
C CYS A 201 -4.40 19.56 -1.98
N GLN A 202 -4.60 20.73 -1.36
CA GLN A 202 -5.91 21.17 -0.87
C GLN A 202 -6.97 21.10 -1.98
N LYS A 203 -6.67 21.62 -3.17
CA LYS A 203 -7.60 21.62 -4.32
C LYS A 203 -7.88 20.21 -4.83
N LEU A 204 -6.84 19.39 -4.99
CA LEU A 204 -6.94 17.98 -5.41
C LEU A 204 -7.83 17.19 -4.46
N ALA A 205 -7.52 17.25 -3.16
CA ALA A 205 -8.24 16.52 -2.13
C ALA A 205 -9.69 17.02 -1.98
N SER A 206 -9.93 18.34 -2.04
CA SER A 206 -11.30 18.89 -2.01
C SER A 206 -12.15 18.44 -3.20
N GLY A 207 -11.57 18.44 -4.40
CA GLY A 207 -12.23 17.95 -5.61
C GLY A 207 -12.54 16.46 -5.52
N ALA A 208 -11.58 15.66 -5.07
CA ALA A 208 -11.76 14.23 -4.85
C ALA A 208 -12.81 13.92 -3.78
N ALA A 209 -12.82 14.66 -2.66
CA ALA A 209 -13.81 14.51 -1.61
C ALA A 209 -15.24 14.74 -2.12
N THR A 210 -15.41 15.80 -2.95
CA THR A 210 -16.68 16.14 -3.58
C THR A 210 -17.13 15.07 -4.57
N ALA A 211 -16.22 14.62 -5.44
CA ALA A 211 -16.49 13.57 -6.41
C ALA A 211 -16.86 12.23 -5.73
N ALA A 212 -16.13 11.84 -4.69
CA ALA A 212 -16.42 10.64 -3.92
C ALA A 212 -17.81 10.71 -3.26
N ALA A 213 -18.16 11.84 -2.64
CA ALA A 213 -19.48 12.06 -2.03
C ALA A 213 -20.60 12.02 -3.08
N ALA A 214 -20.38 12.59 -4.26
CA ALA A 214 -21.30 12.56 -5.39
C ALA A 214 -21.41 11.18 -6.06
N GLY A 215 -20.53 10.25 -5.71
CA GLY A 215 -20.59 8.90 -6.23
C GLY A 215 -19.93 8.65 -7.56
N ASP A 216 -18.86 9.39 -7.84
CA ASP A 216 -18.08 9.28 -9.05
C ASP A 216 -17.75 7.82 -9.41
N SER A 217 -17.98 7.43 -10.68
CA SER A 217 -17.79 6.05 -11.14
C SER A 217 -16.35 5.57 -11.00
N ARG A 218 -15.36 6.47 -10.97
CA ARG A 218 -13.94 6.16 -10.80
C ARG A 218 -13.61 5.58 -9.44
N LEU A 219 -14.52 5.65 -8.46
CA LEU A 219 -14.42 4.86 -7.23
C LEU A 219 -14.37 3.35 -7.54
N GLY A 220 -15.09 2.88 -8.55
CA GLY A 220 -14.99 1.49 -9.02
C GLY A 220 -13.58 1.15 -9.54
N THR A 221 -12.92 2.10 -10.21
CA THR A 221 -11.56 1.92 -10.73
C THR A 221 -10.52 1.88 -9.62
N PHE A 222 -10.56 2.77 -8.64
CA PHE A 222 -9.48 2.87 -7.64
C PHE A 222 -9.77 2.13 -6.34
N PHE A 223 -11.03 2.03 -5.94
CA PHE A 223 -11.45 1.42 -4.68
C PHE A 223 -12.29 0.15 -4.87
N LYS A 224 -12.51 -0.31 -6.11
CA LYS A 224 -13.24 -1.55 -6.47
C LYS A 224 -14.69 -1.61 -6.02
N ALA A 225 -15.22 -0.51 -5.51
CA ALA A 225 -16.55 -0.43 -4.96
C ALA A 225 -17.09 0.98 -5.06
N THR A 226 -18.40 1.08 -5.25
CA THR A 226 -19.15 2.34 -5.28
C THR A 226 -20.21 2.38 -4.18
N SER A 227 -20.10 1.53 -3.16
CA SER A 227 -21.04 1.49 -2.04
C SER A 227 -21.01 2.79 -1.25
N THR A 228 -22.11 3.13 -0.57
CA THR A 228 -22.20 4.32 0.28
C THR A 228 -21.11 4.35 1.35
N SER A 229 -20.74 3.20 1.91
CA SER A 229 -19.66 3.09 2.90
C SER A 229 -18.31 3.50 2.30
N VAL A 230 -17.95 2.99 1.12
CA VAL A 230 -16.70 3.35 0.41
C VAL A 230 -16.69 4.82 0.03
N ARG A 231 -17.80 5.33 -0.53
CA ARG A 231 -17.96 6.76 -0.86
C ARG A 231 -17.71 7.66 0.33
N ASN A 232 -18.35 7.36 1.46
CA ASN A 232 -18.23 8.16 2.68
C ASN A 232 -16.81 8.09 3.27
N GLN A 233 -16.18 6.92 3.27
CA GLN A 233 -14.82 6.76 3.78
C GLN A 233 -13.80 7.52 2.91
N VAL A 234 -13.89 7.39 1.58
CA VAL A 234 -13.00 8.12 0.66
C VAL A 234 -13.21 9.62 0.77
N SER A 235 -14.46 10.08 0.80
CA SER A 235 -14.80 11.49 0.95
C SER A 235 -14.31 12.05 2.29
N ALA A 236 -14.51 11.34 3.40
CA ALA A 236 -14.09 11.78 4.73
C ALA A 236 -12.56 11.90 4.83
N ARG A 237 -11.80 10.91 4.34
CA ARG A 237 -10.33 11.00 4.33
C ARG A 237 -9.85 12.15 3.43
N MET A 238 -10.40 12.29 2.23
CA MET A 238 -10.01 13.38 1.33
C MET A 238 -10.35 14.77 1.89
N SER A 239 -11.47 14.91 2.61
CA SER A 239 -11.80 16.15 3.33
C SER A 239 -10.79 16.45 4.44
N ALA A 240 -10.35 15.44 5.20
CA ALA A 240 -9.33 15.60 6.23
C ALA A 240 -7.96 16.00 5.63
N VAL A 241 -7.56 15.36 4.52
CA VAL A 241 -6.34 15.74 3.78
C VAL A 241 -6.43 17.18 3.25
N ALA A 242 -7.57 17.56 2.68
CA ALA A 242 -7.79 18.94 2.22
C ALA A 242 -7.69 19.96 3.36
N GLN A 243 -8.21 19.62 4.55
CA GLN A 243 -8.10 20.47 5.73
C GLN A 243 -6.65 20.62 6.18
N ASP A 244 -5.90 19.53 6.26
CA ASP A 244 -4.48 19.55 6.67
C ASP A 244 -3.62 20.36 5.69
N CYS A 245 -3.78 20.13 4.39
CA CYS A 245 -3.05 20.86 3.35
C CYS A 245 -3.39 22.36 3.28
N GLY A 246 -4.57 22.78 3.76
CA GLY A 246 -5.09 24.14 3.60
C GLY A 246 -5.03 25.03 4.84
N THR A 247 -4.58 24.52 5.98
CA THR A 247 -4.63 25.22 7.28
C THR A 247 -3.29 25.84 7.68
N SER A 248 -3.32 26.85 8.55
CA SER A 248 -2.14 27.41 9.22
C SER A 248 -1.70 26.61 10.47
N SER A 249 -2.51 25.64 10.90
CA SER A 249 -2.24 24.78 12.06
C SER A 249 -2.50 23.32 11.69
N PRO A 250 -1.68 22.72 10.81
CA PRO A 250 -1.86 21.35 10.35
C PRO A 250 -1.60 20.35 11.48
N GLY A 251 -2.20 19.17 11.36
CA GLY A 251 -1.89 17.99 12.17
C GLY A 251 -0.57 17.36 11.76
N THR A 252 -0.02 17.71 10.60
CA THR A 252 1.29 17.26 10.10
C THR A 252 2.38 18.31 10.23
N THR A 253 3.63 17.85 10.37
CA THR A 253 4.84 18.70 10.29
C THR A 253 5.60 18.40 9.00
N SER A 254 5.88 19.43 8.21
CA SER A 254 6.62 19.29 6.94
C SER A 254 8.10 19.61 7.10
N TYR A 255 8.96 18.77 6.53
CA TYR A 255 10.42 18.91 6.49
C TYR A 255 10.90 18.96 5.03
N CYS A 256 11.75 19.93 4.69
CA CYS A 256 12.39 20.06 3.38
C CYS A 256 13.81 19.49 3.36
N THR A 257 14.25 18.89 4.47
CA THR A 257 15.55 18.23 4.63
C THR A 257 15.37 16.86 5.26
N ASP A 258 16.17 15.91 4.79
CA ASP A 258 16.08 14.52 5.20
C ASP A 258 16.86 14.25 6.50
N GLN A 259 16.13 14.22 7.60
CA GLN A 259 16.72 14.12 8.94
C GLN A 259 17.15 12.70 9.29
N TYR A 260 16.62 11.72 8.59
CA TYR A 260 16.80 10.30 8.83
C TYR A 260 17.65 9.59 7.78
N SER A 261 18.04 10.30 6.70
CA SER A 261 18.81 9.73 5.60
C SER A 261 18.05 8.62 4.85
N PHE A 262 16.72 8.71 4.83
CA PHE A 262 15.84 7.77 4.13
C PHE A 262 15.62 8.11 2.65
N CYS A 263 16.05 9.29 2.18
CA CYS A 263 15.98 9.70 0.78
C CYS A 263 17.11 9.10 -0.09
N SER A 264 17.61 7.91 0.25
CA SER A 264 18.63 7.20 -0.52
C SER A 264 18.08 6.69 -1.86
N GLY A 265 18.98 6.33 -2.81
CA GLY A 265 18.58 5.74 -4.10
C GLY A 265 18.07 6.73 -5.16
N GLY A 266 17.64 7.92 -4.78
CA GLY A 266 17.21 8.98 -5.72
C GLY A 266 15.83 8.80 -6.32
N SER A 267 15.20 7.63 -6.14
CA SER A 267 13.83 7.32 -6.56
C SER A 267 12.77 7.78 -5.55
N ILE A 268 13.14 8.03 -4.29
CA ILE A 268 12.24 8.39 -3.20
C ILE A 268 11.94 9.89 -3.23
N VAL A 269 10.67 10.25 -3.42
CA VAL A 269 10.18 11.62 -3.53
C VAL A 269 9.92 12.24 -2.17
N ALA A 270 9.27 11.48 -1.29
CA ALA A 270 8.95 11.90 0.05
C ALA A 270 8.76 10.67 0.93
N TYR A 271 8.72 10.90 2.23
CA TYR A 271 8.34 9.88 3.17
C TYR A 271 7.58 10.46 4.37
N THR A 272 6.78 9.63 5.00
CA THR A 272 6.03 9.96 6.20
C THR A 272 6.40 9.01 7.34
N LEU A 273 6.47 9.58 8.55
CA LEU A 273 6.51 8.81 9.80
C LEU A 273 5.10 8.88 10.42
N PRO A 274 4.23 7.87 10.22
CA PRO A 274 2.79 7.97 10.49
C PRO A 274 2.44 8.36 11.92
N THR A 275 3.19 7.84 12.90
CA THR A 275 2.95 8.09 14.34
C THR A 275 3.52 9.40 14.83
N LEU A 276 4.54 9.94 14.15
CA LEU A 276 5.10 11.27 14.43
C LEU A 276 4.37 12.37 13.66
N ASN A 277 3.52 12.01 12.69
CA ASN A 277 2.82 12.94 11.81
C ASN A 277 3.79 13.91 11.12
N SER A 278 4.97 13.43 10.75
CA SER A 278 5.98 14.20 10.05
C SER A 278 6.13 13.71 8.62
N ILE A 279 6.12 14.65 7.68
CA ILE A 279 6.33 14.41 6.25
C ILE A 279 7.67 15.06 5.87
N THR A 280 8.56 14.28 5.26
CA THR A 280 9.83 14.76 4.73
C THR A 280 9.80 14.71 3.21
N TYR A 281 10.12 15.84 2.57
CA TYR A 281 10.27 15.94 1.13
C TYR A 281 11.74 15.76 0.74
N CYS A 282 12.04 14.72 -0.02
CA CYS A 282 13.38 14.41 -0.49
C CYS A 282 13.86 15.42 -1.54
N PRO A 283 15.18 15.50 -1.84
CA PRO A 283 15.70 16.44 -2.83
C PRO A 283 14.98 16.38 -4.19
N ILE A 284 14.63 15.17 -4.66
CA ILE A 284 13.95 14.96 -5.94
C ILE A 284 12.56 15.62 -6.01
N PHE A 285 11.85 15.77 -4.89
CA PHE A 285 10.60 16.53 -4.82
C PHE A 285 10.79 17.96 -5.33
N PHE A 286 11.92 18.60 -5.00
CA PHE A 286 12.17 19.98 -5.40
C PHE A 286 12.78 20.11 -6.81
N THR A 287 13.48 19.09 -7.30
CA THR A 287 14.29 19.17 -8.53
C THR A 287 13.67 18.47 -9.73
N ASN A 288 13.01 17.33 -9.58
CA ASN A 288 12.56 16.51 -10.72
C ASN A 288 11.04 16.36 -10.81
N THR A 289 10.31 16.56 -9.71
CA THR A 289 8.85 16.53 -9.79
C THR A 289 8.29 17.85 -10.32
N ILE A 290 7.19 17.75 -11.06
CA ILE A 290 6.49 18.90 -11.64
C ILE A 290 5.50 19.52 -10.63
N PRO A 291 5.23 20.84 -10.68
CA PRO A 291 4.31 21.49 -9.74
C PRO A 291 2.86 21.01 -9.82
N ILE A 292 2.41 20.69 -11.04
CA ILE A 292 1.08 20.15 -11.32
C ILE A 292 1.14 19.39 -12.65
N THR A 293 0.59 18.18 -12.67
CA THR A 293 0.55 17.38 -13.89
C THR A 293 -0.62 17.79 -14.81
N THR A 294 -0.49 17.50 -16.10
CA THR A 294 -1.58 17.54 -17.08
C THR A 294 -1.96 16.14 -17.57
N GLY A 295 -1.23 15.10 -17.14
CA GLY A 295 -1.45 13.71 -17.54
C GLY A 295 -2.22 12.89 -16.51
N CYS A 296 -2.98 11.92 -17.00
CA CYS A 296 -3.55 10.85 -16.17
C CYS A 296 -2.45 9.89 -15.71
N LYS A 297 -2.62 9.25 -14.55
CA LYS A 297 -1.70 8.23 -13.99
C LYS A 297 -0.32 8.75 -13.59
N THR A 298 -0.12 10.06 -13.63
CA THR A 298 1.15 10.69 -13.26
C THR A 298 1.05 11.36 -11.90
N PHE A 299 2.19 11.45 -11.23
CA PHE A 299 2.36 12.16 -9.97
C PHE A 299 2.99 13.54 -10.21
N ASP A 300 2.68 14.46 -9.31
CA ASP A 300 3.16 15.83 -9.20
C ASP A 300 3.29 16.21 -7.72
N ARG A 301 3.89 17.36 -7.41
CA ARG A 301 4.11 17.79 -6.02
C ARG A 301 2.85 17.84 -5.17
N GLY A 302 1.71 18.26 -5.73
CA GLY A 302 0.45 18.33 -5.01
C GLY A 302 -0.10 16.94 -4.69
N THR A 303 0.01 16.01 -5.64
CA THR A 303 -0.37 14.61 -5.45
C THR A 303 0.59 13.88 -4.51
N THR A 304 1.88 14.24 -4.48
CA THR A 304 2.85 13.74 -3.49
C THR A 304 2.45 14.13 -2.09
N ILE A 305 2.17 15.41 -1.85
CA ILE A 305 1.71 15.84 -0.53
C ILE A 305 0.43 15.11 -0.15
N LEU A 306 -0.54 14.99 -1.07
CA LEU A 306 -1.77 14.23 -0.81
C LEU A 306 -1.48 12.78 -0.39
N HIS A 307 -0.60 12.08 -1.11
CA HIS A 307 -0.15 10.72 -0.78
C HIS A 307 0.39 10.68 0.67
N GLU A 308 1.38 11.50 0.97
CA GLU A 308 2.06 11.52 2.28
C GLU A 308 1.11 11.89 3.43
N THR A 309 0.23 12.87 3.22
CA THR A 309 -0.77 13.29 4.19
C THR A 309 -1.76 12.16 4.52
N THR A 310 -2.00 11.20 3.61
CA THR A 310 -2.88 10.05 3.90
C THR A 310 -2.29 9.07 4.92
N HIS A 311 -0.96 9.05 5.07
CA HIS A 311 -0.27 8.21 6.05
C HIS A 311 -0.31 8.80 7.46
N ALA A 312 -0.50 10.11 7.61
CA ALA A 312 -0.48 10.77 8.91
C ALA A 312 -1.68 10.38 9.78
N SER A 313 -1.41 9.74 10.91
CA SER A 313 -2.44 9.25 11.84
C SER A 313 -3.30 10.35 12.47
N SER A 314 -2.76 11.57 12.60
CA SER A 314 -3.47 12.76 13.08
C SER A 314 -4.47 13.31 12.08
N VAL A 315 -4.32 12.99 10.79
CA VAL A 315 -5.20 13.47 9.71
C VAL A 315 -6.44 12.59 9.60
N TYR A 316 -6.25 11.29 9.45
CA TYR A 316 -7.36 10.35 9.36
C TYR A 316 -6.92 8.95 9.80
N SER A 317 -7.74 8.29 10.64
CA SER A 317 -7.47 6.94 11.13
C SER A 317 -8.41 5.90 10.50
N PRO A 318 -7.90 4.71 10.12
CA PRO A 318 -6.49 4.32 10.15
C PRO A 318 -5.66 5.06 9.10
N SER A 319 -4.35 5.18 9.34
CA SER A 319 -3.38 5.61 8.32
C SER A 319 -3.42 4.69 7.09
N THR A 320 -3.16 5.24 5.91
CA THR A 320 -2.82 4.40 4.75
C THR A 320 -1.45 3.73 4.93
N GLN A 321 -1.22 2.72 4.11
CA GLN A 321 0.02 1.99 3.88
C GLN A 321 0.40 2.14 2.39
N ASP A 322 1.59 1.65 2.04
CA ASP A 322 2.03 1.53 0.65
C ASP A 322 1.91 0.07 0.18
N LEU A 323 0.67 -0.33 -0.12
CA LEU A 323 0.36 -1.70 -0.55
C LEU A 323 0.63 -1.93 -2.05
N ALA A 324 0.70 -0.83 -2.81
CA ALA A 324 0.98 -0.83 -4.24
C ALA A 324 1.44 0.57 -4.69
N TYR A 325 2.40 0.61 -5.61
CA TYR A 325 2.89 1.84 -6.24
C TYR A 325 2.47 1.95 -7.70
N GLY A 326 2.04 3.15 -8.09
CA GLY A 326 1.66 3.45 -9.46
C GLY A 326 0.30 2.88 -9.86
N TYR A 327 -0.14 3.23 -11.07
CA TYR A 327 -1.49 2.91 -11.55
C TYR A 327 -1.74 1.40 -11.64
N ASP A 328 -0.87 0.66 -12.33
CA ASP A 328 -1.11 -0.75 -12.65
C ASP A 328 -1.19 -1.64 -11.40
N ALA A 329 -0.40 -1.31 -10.36
CA ALA A 329 -0.46 -2.02 -9.09
C ALA A 329 -1.67 -1.58 -8.25
N SER A 330 -1.93 -0.28 -8.16
CA SER A 330 -3.05 0.26 -7.36
C SER A 330 -4.40 -0.23 -7.87
N VAL A 331 -4.59 -0.32 -9.19
CA VAL A 331 -5.85 -0.84 -9.75
C VAL A 331 -5.99 -2.36 -9.63
N LYS A 332 -4.97 -3.07 -9.12
CA LYS A 332 -5.07 -4.49 -8.77
C LYS A 332 -5.41 -4.71 -7.30
N LEU A 333 -5.45 -3.72 -6.43
CA LEU A 333 -5.81 -3.95 -5.02
C LEU A 333 -7.26 -4.40 -4.85
N SER A 334 -7.56 -5.13 -3.78
CA SER A 334 -8.94 -5.35 -3.30
C SER A 334 -9.54 -4.04 -2.78
N THR A 335 -10.85 -4.00 -2.50
CA THR A 335 -11.50 -2.83 -1.86
C THR A 335 -10.82 -2.46 -0.54
N GLU A 336 -10.59 -3.45 0.31
CA GLU A 336 -9.99 -3.27 1.64
C GLU A 336 -8.56 -2.74 1.52
N GLN A 337 -7.76 -3.32 0.63
CA GLN A 337 -6.40 -2.85 0.38
C GLN A 337 -6.40 -1.45 -0.22
N ALA A 338 -7.26 -1.17 -1.20
CA ALA A 338 -7.32 0.14 -1.86
C ALA A 338 -7.72 1.27 -0.91
N LEU A 339 -8.65 1.02 0.01
CA LEU A 339 -9.02 1.96 1.08
C LEU A 339 -7.89 2.21 2.08
N ASN A 340 -6.87 1.34 2.10
CA ASN A 340 -5.69 1.47 2.95
C ASN A 340 -4.42 1.76 2.14
N ASN A 341 -4.50 2.10 0.85
CA ASN A 341 -3.34 2.38 0.00
C ASN A 341 -3.27 3.87 -0.38
N ALA A 342 -2.15 4.54 -0.13
CA ALA A 342 -2.01 5.98 -0.39
C ALA A 342 -2.17 6.33 -1.88
N ASP A 343 -1.53 5.58 -2.78
CA ASP A 343 -1.61 5.83 -4.22
C ASP A 343 -3.01 5.68 -4.81
N SER A 344 -3.89 4.88 -4.20
CA SER A 344 -5.30 4.79 -4.63
C SER A 344 -6.03 6.13 -4.47
N TYR A 345 -5.77 6.86 -3.38
CA TYR A 345 -6.31 8.19 -3.16
C TYR A 345 -5.71 9.19 -4.15
N THR A 346 -4.40 9.15 -4.30
CA THR A 346 -3.65 10.04 -5.18
C THR A 346 -4.07 9.94 -6.64
N LEU A 347 -4.19 8.71 -7.15
CA LEU A 347 -4.65 8.44 -8.51
C LEU A 347 -6.12 8.82 -8.71
N PHE A 348 -6.98 8.56 -7.73
CA PHE A 348 -8.37 9.01 -7.79
C PHE A 348 -8.47 10.54 -7.88
N ALA A 349 -7.70 11.28 -7.08
CA ALA A 349 -7.67 12.74 -7.13
C ALA A 349 -7.11 13.29 -8.45
N ASN A 350 -6.04 12.68 -8.97
CA ASN A 350 -5.49 12.99 -10.30
C ASN A 350 -6.56 12.83 -11.39
N TYR A 351 -7.23 11.68 -11.40
CA TYR A 351 -8.26 11.36 -12.39
C TYR A 351 -9.45 12.31 -12.30
N VAL A 352 -9.93 12.59 -11.08
CA VAL A 352 -11.03 13.53 -10.85
C VAL A 352 -10.69 14.91 -11.40
N ARG A 353 -9.52 15.46 -11.04
CA ARG A 353 -9.12 16.80 -11.48
C ARG A 353 -8.99 16.92 -13.00
N LEU A 354 -8.42 15.90 -13.65
CA LEU A 354 -8.14 15.93 -15.09
C LEU A 354 -9.27 15.36 -15.95
N ASN A 355 -10.36 14.92 -15.33
CA ASN A 355 -11.46 14.25 -16.01
C ASN A 355 -11.00 13.06 -16.88
N CYS A 356 -10.05 12.29 -16.35
CA CYS A 356 -9.55 11.08 -17.00
C CYS A 356 -10.65 10.01 -17.09
N ALA A 357 -10.60 9.23 -18.17
CA ALA A 357 -11.49 8.11 -18.44
C ALA A 357 -11.11 6.85 -17.66
#